data_AF-A0A6J2Y6B3-F1
#
_entry.id   AF-A0A6J2Y6B3-F1
#
_cell.length_a   1.000
_cell.length_b   1.000
_cell.length_c   1.000
_cell.angle_alpha   90.00
_cell.angle_beta   90.00
_cell.angle_gamma   90.00
#
_symmetry.space_group_name_H-M   'P 1'
#
loop_
_entity.id
_entity.type
_entity.pdbx_description
1 polymer ?
#
loop_
_entity_poly.entity_id
_entity_poly.type
_entity_poly.pdbx_seq_one_letter_code
_entity_poly.pdbx_strand_id
1 'polypeptide(L)'
;MDTCGMSFIKYVLFVFNLIFAISGLGIIIAGGLVLSDVSDIKHFTTSELLGPPIVLIVAGSIVFIIAFLGCFGAIRESYNMLLAFAGLLVVIFILELAVGIAAAVYKGDFEGTLKKTLHASMANYTNNPVEKVAWDGIQNKVHKCS
;
A
#
# COMPACT_ATOMS: atom_id res chain seq x y z
N MET A 1 -40.29 9.53 -5.96
CA MET A 1 -38.93 9.37 -6.52
C MET A 1 -38.00 10.07 -5.54
N ASP A 2 -37.15 9.46 -4.71
CA ASP A 2 -36.50 8.14 -4.79
C ASP A 2 -36.00 7.67 -3.40
N THR A 3 -36.84 6.99 -2.62
CA THR A 3 -36.40 6.39 -1.33
C THR A 3 -35.54 5.14 -1.56
N CYS A 4 -35.76 4.41 -2.66
CA CYS A 4 -34.98 3.21 -3.00
C CYS A 4 -33.51 3.51 -3.33
N GLY A 5 -33.22 4.63 -3.98
CA GLY A 5 -31.85 4.98 -4.40
C GLY A 5 -30.93 5.27 -3.22
N MET A 6 -31.42 5.98 -2.20
CA MET A 6 -30.61 6.33 -1.03
C MET A 6 -30.22 5.10 -0.19
N SER A 7 -31.13 4.14 -0.01
CA SER A 7 -30.83 2.89 0.70
C SER A 7 -29.88 1.99 -0.09
N PHE A 8 -30.00 1.93 -1.43
CA PHE A 8 -29.07 1.18 -2.27
C PHE A 8 -27.65 1.74 -2.19
N ILE A 9 -27.49 3.07 -2.29
CA ILE A 9 -26.17 3.73 -2.20
C ILE A 9 -25.52 3.48 -0.83
N LYS A 10 -26.28 3.58 0.27
CA LYS A 10 -25.77 3.27 1.62
C LYS A 10 -25.25 1.83 1.71
N TYR A 11 -25.99 0.87 1.18
CA TYR A 11 -25.60 -0.54 1.21
C TYR A 11 -24.34 -0.81 0.37
N VAL A 12 -24.28 -0.25 -0.84
CA VAL A 12 -23.10 -0.36 -1.71
C VAL A 12 -21.87 0.26 -1.04
N LEU A 13 -22.00 1.44 -0.43
CA LEU A 13 -20.91 2.09 0.29
C LEU A 13 -20.44 1.27 1.49
N PHE A 14 -21.35 0.63 2.23
CA PHE A 14 -21.01 -0.24 3.34
C PHE A 14 -20.21 -1.47 2.87
N VAL A 15 -20.70 -2.18 1.85
CA VAL A 15 -20.03 -3.36 1.30
C VAL A 15 -18.66 -3.01 0.73
N PHE A 16 -18.56 -1.90 0.00
CA PHE A 16 -17.29 -1.43 -0.55
C PHE A 16 -16.29 -1.11 0.56
N ASN A 17 -16.68 -0.29 1.57
CA ASN A 17 -15.81 0.00 2.71
C ASN A 17 -15.41 -1.27 3.47
N LEU A 18 -16.29 -2.26 3.61
CA LEU A 18 -15.93 -3.55 4.23
C LEU A 18 -14.83 -4.28 3.46
N ILE A 19 -14.92 -4.31 2.12
CA ILE A 19 -13.88 -4.89 1.26
C ILE A 19 -12.56 -4.12 1.43
N PHE A 20 -12.59 -2.79 1.46
CA PHE A 20 -11.37 -1.99 1.71
C PHE A 20 -10.77 -2.26 3.08
N ALA A 21 -11.59 -2.39 4.12
CA ALA A 21 -11.11 -2.73 5.46
C ALA A 21 -10.38 -4.08 5.48
N ILE A 22 -10.97 -5.12 4.86
CA ILE A 22 -10.34 -6.45 4.75
C ILE A 22 -9.04 -6.35 3.94
N SER A 23 -9.04 -5.60 2.84
CA SER A 23 -7.84 -5.41 2.01
C SER A 23 -6.73 -4.67 2.76
N GLY A 24 -7.06 -3.62 3.52
CA GLY A 24 -6.12 -2.85 4.33
C GLY A 24 -5.50 -3.73 5.41
N LEU A 25 -6.31 -4.58 6.07
CA LEU A 25 -5.81 -5.56 7.02
C LEU A 25 -4.86 -6.56 6.36
N GLY A 26 -5.19 -7.07 5.16
CA GLY A 26 -4.32 -7.93 4.37
C GLY A 26 -2.98 -7.28 4.03
N ILE A 27 -2.99 -6.01 3.63
CA ILE A 27 -1.79 -5.22 3.34
C ILE A 27 -0.92 -5.04 4.59
N ILE A 28 -1.53 -4.73 5.75
CA ILE A 28 -0.81 -4.60 7.03
C ILE A 28 -0.16 -5.92 7.41
N ILE A 29 -0.88 -7.05 7.30
CA ILE A 29 -0.34 -8.38 7.61
C ILE A 29 0.82 -8.70 6.66
N ALA A 30 0.65 -8.51 5.35
CA ALA A 30 1.69 -8.75 4.38
C ALA A 30 2.94 -7.90 4.65
N GLY A 31 2.76 -6.60 4.92
CA GLY A 31 3.85 -5.71 5.29
C GLY A 31 4.54 -6.13 6.59
N GLY A 32 3.78 -6.57 7.59
CA GLY A 32 4.30 -7.08 8.87
C GLY A 32 5.11 -8.38 8.73
N LEU A 33 4.65 -9.32 7.90
CA LEU A 33 5.37 -10.56 7.61
C LEU A 33 6.73 -10.25 6.96
N VAL A 34 6.72 -9.43 5.90
CA VAL A 34 7.96 -9.03 5.21
C VAL A 34 8.87 -8.23 6.15
N LEU A 35 8.30 -7.37 7.01
CA LEU A 35 9.08 -6.62 7.98
C LEU A 35 9.75 -7.55 9.00
N SER A 36 9.07 -8.58 9.47
CA SER A 36 9.63 -9.58 10.39
C SER A 36 10.83 -10.28 9.75
N ASP A 37 10.67 -10.80 8.54
CA ASP A 37 11.72 -11.51 7.80
C ASP A 37 12.96 -10.62 7.56
N VAL A 38 12.75 -9.34 7.22
CA VAL A 38 13.83 -8.37 7.00
C VAL A 38 14.47 -7.90 8.32
N SER A 39 13.70 -7.85 9.41
CA SER A 39 14.18 -7.38 10.71
C SER A 39 15.13 -8.37 11.39
N ASP A 40 14.90 -9.68 11.27
CA ASP A 40 15.79 -10.73 11.80
C ASP A 40 17.17 -10.68 11.16
N ILE A 41 17.18 -10.26 9.91
CA ILE A 41 18.35 -10.10 9.07
C ILE A 41 19.12 -8.80 9.37
N LYS A 42 18.43 -7.77 9.84
CA LYS A 42 18.95 -6.41 10.05
C LYS A 42 20.06 -6.32 11.11
N HIS A 43 20.25 -7.38 11.92
CA HIS A 43 21.40 -7.47 12.82
C HIS A 43 22.75 -7.37 12.05
N PHE A 44 22.74 -7.53 10.72
CA PHE A 44 23.93 -7.48 9.87
C PHE A 44 23.88 -6.46 8.70
N THR A 45 22.82 -5.66 8.48
CA THR A 45 22.70 -4.79 7.26
C THR A 45 21.82 -3.53 7.43
N THR A 46 22.04 -2.54 6.54
CA THR A 46 21.54 -1.15 6.50
C THR A 46 20.02 -0.96 6.36
N SER A 47 19.54 0.21 6.80
CA SER A 47 18.13 0.61 6.94
C SER A 47 17.28 0.70 5.66
N GLU A 48 17.87 0.56 4.48
CA GLU A 48 17.19 0.79 3.20
C GLU A 48 16.13 -0.29 2.88
N LEU A 49 16.32 -1.52 3.38
CA LEU A 49 15.43 -2.65 3.12
C LEU A 49 14.12 -2.61 3.94
N LEU A 50 14.09 -1.81 5.02
CA LEU A 50 12.87 -1.63 5.84
C LEU A 50 11.89 -0.63 5.23
N GLY A 51 12.35 0.24 4.32
CA GLY A 51 11.52 1.29 3.73
C GLY A 51 10.24 0.75 3.09
N PRO A 52 10.33 -0.20 2.14
CA PRO A 52 9.14 -0.70 1.44
C PRO A 52 8.12 -1.40 2.36
N PRO A 53 8.50 -2.34 3.25
CA PRO A 53 7.54 -2.96 4.19
C PRO A 53 6.87 -1.95 5.12
N ILE A 54 7.61 -0.96 5.64
CA ILE A 54 7.05 0.09 6.50
C ILE A 54 6.02 0.92 5.73
N VAL A 55 6.31 1.31 4.48
CA VAL A 55 5.37 2.05 3.63
C VAL A 55 4.10 1.24 3.38
N LEU A 56 4.20 -0.07 3.14
CA LEU A 56 3.02 -0.96 3.02
C LEU A 56 2.17 -0.96 4.30
N ILE A 57 2.79 -1.09 5.47
CA ILE A 57 2.06 -1.09 6.75
C ILE A 57 1.35 0.25 6.98
N VAL A 58 2.04 1.37 6.75
CA VAL A 58 1.47 2.72 6.92
C VAL A 58 0.31 2.93 5.95
N ALA A 59 0.49 2.60 4.66
CA ALA A 59 -0.56 2.71 3.65
C ALA A 59 -1.77 1.83 3.99
N GLY A 60 -1.56 0.57 4.36
CA GLY A 60 -2.62 -0.34 4.79
C GLY A 60 -3.38 0.15 6.01
N SER A 61 -2.68 0.77 6.97
CA SER A 61 -3.29 1.36 8.18
C SER A 61 -4.19 2.54 7.83
N ILE A 62 -3.77 3.42 6.91
CA ILE A 62 -4.57 4.54 6.44
C ILE A 62 -5.85 4.02 5.76
N VAL A 63 -5.72 3.05 4.86
CA VAL A 63 -6.87 2.42 4.17
C VAL A 63 -7.84 1.79 5.18
N PHE A 64 -7.32 1.05 6.16
CA PHE A 64 -8.13 0.43 7.19
C PHE A 64 -8.91 1.47 8.03
N ILE A 65 -8.25 2.54 8.48
CA ILE A 65 -8.89 3.61 9.26
C ILE A 65 -9.98 4.30 8.45
N ILE A 66 -9.70 4.66 7.19
CA ILE A 66 -10.68 5.31 6.30
C ILE A 66 -11.90 4.40 6.09
N ALA A 67 -11.66 3.12 5.81
CA ALA A 67 -12.71 2.13 5.60
C ALA A 67 -13.56 1.90 6.86
N PHE A 68 -12.93 1.84 8.03
CA PHE A 68 -13.61 1.74 9.31
C PHE A 68 -14.48 2.97 9.56
N LEU A 69 -13.94 4.18 9.35
CA LEU A 69 -14.73 5.42 9.46
C LEU A 69 -15.90 5.45 8.46
N GLY A 70 -15.72 4.92 7.25
CA GLY A 70 -16.78 4.75 6.26
C GLY A 70 -17.89 3.81 6.72
N CYS A 71 -17.54 2.65 7.30
CA CYS A 71 -18.50 1.73 7.91
C CYS A 71 -19.27 2.35 9.09
N PHE A 72 -18.58 3.05 10.00
CA PHE A 72 -19.22 3.74 11.12
C PHE A 72 -20.11 4.89 10.65
N GLY A 73 -19.71 5.62 9.61
CA GLY A 73 -20.51 6.69 9.00
C GLY A 73 -21.77 6.16 8.33
N ALA A 74 -21.70 4.98 7.71
CA ALA A 74 -22.85 4.29 7.13
C ALA A 74 -23.83 3.79 8.20
N ILE A 75 -23.32 3.24 9.31
CA ILE A 75 -24.15 2.69 10.41
C ILE A 75 -24.85 3.80 11.21
N ARG A 76 -24.19 4.95 11.43
CA ARG A 76 -24.72 5.99 12.33
C ARG A 76 -25.79 6.89 11.72
N GLU A 77 -26.20 6.62 10.47
CA GLU A 77 -27.23 7.34 9.69
C GLU A 77 -27.14 8.89 9.76
N SER A 78 -25.96 9.42 10.09
CA SER A 78 -25.77 10.86 10.25
C SER A 78 -25.25 11.42 8.93
N TYR A 79 -26.10 12.21 8.26
CA TYR A 79 -25.82 12.86 6.98
C TYR A 79 -24.47 13.61 6.96
N ASN A 80 -24.12 14.29 8.06
CA ASN A 80 -22.84 15.01 8.19
C ASN A 80 -21.61 14.09 8.16
N MET A 81 -21.71 12.86 8.67
CA MET A 81 -20.57 11.94 8.72
C MET A 81 -20.31 11.28 7.37
N LEU A 82 -21.38 11.03 6.59
CA LEU A 82 -21.27 10.60 5.19
C LEU A 82 -20.71 11.70 4.29
N LEU A 83 -21.12 12.96 4.53
CA LEU A 83 -20.59 14.12 3.80
C LEU A 83 -19.10 14.36 4.10
N ALA A 84 -18.68 14.20 5.35
CA ALA A 84 -17.27 14.26 5.73
C ALA A 84 -16.44 13.14 5.08
N PHE A 85 -16.98 11.92 5.02
CA PHE A 85 -16.35 10.80 4.31
C PHE A 85 -16.20 11.08 2.81
N ALA A 86 -17.24 11.60 2.15
CA ALA A 86 -17.18 12.00 0.76
C ALA A 86 -16.13 13.10 0.52
N GLY A 87 -16.06 14.10 1.39
CA GLY A 87 -15.02 15.14 1.33
C GLY A 87 -13.61 14.58 1.48
N LEU A 88 -13.41 13.64 2.41
CA LEU A 88 -12.13 12.95 2.60
C LEU A 88 -11.70 12.18 1.33
N LEU A 89 -12.63 11.47 0.67
CA LEU A 89 -12.35 10.77 -0.58
C LEU A 89 -11.94 11.72 -1.70
N VAL A 90 -12.59 12.89 -1.81
CA VAL A 90 -12.20 13.90 -2.81
C VAL A 90 -10.78 14.42 -2.54
N VAL A 91 -10.44 14.66 -1.27
CA VAL A 91 -9.08 15.08 -0.88
C VAL A 91 -8.05 13.99 -1.23
N ILE A 92 -8.35 12.72 -0.94
CA ILE A 92 -7.49 11.58 -1.31
C ILE A 92 -7.31 11.50 -2.82
N PHE A 93 -8.38 11.65 -3.59
CA PHE A 93 -8.32 11.61 -5.05
C PHE A 93 -7.40 12.72 -5.61
N ILE A 94 -7.47 13.93 -5.07
CA ILE A 94 -6.57 15.02 -5.45
C ILE A 94 -5.10 14.68 -5.09
N LEU A 95 -4.87 14.09 -3.91
CA LEU A 95 -3.54 13.64 -3.51
C LEU A 95 -3.01 12.52 -4.43
N GLU A 96 -3.83 11.53 -4.76
CA GLU A 96 -3.47 10.45 -5.69
C GLU A 96 -3.14 10.99 -7.08
N LEU A 97 -3.91 11.96 -7.58
CA LEU A 97 -3.59 12.65 -8.84
C LEU A 97 -2.26 13.39 -8.75
N ALA A 98 -2.01 14.12 -7.66
CA ALA A 98 -0.74 14.82 -7.47
C ALA A 98 0.46 13.85 -7.43
N VAL A 99 0.32 12.74 -6.69
CA VAL A 99 1.32 11.66 -6.64
C VAL A 99 1.52 11.03 -8.01
N GLY A 100 0.44 10.74 -8.75
CA GLY A 100 0.50 10.16 -10.09
C GLY A 100 1.20 11.07 -11.11
N ILE A 101 0.91 12.37 -11.07
CA ILE A 101 1.60 13.37 -11.90
C ILE A 101 3.07 13.46 -11.52
N ALA A 102 3.38 13.54 -10.21
CA ALA A 102 4.77 13.57 -9.75
C ALA A 102 5.53 12.30 -10.18
N ALA A 103 4.93 11.12 -10.04
CA ALA A 103 5.52 9.86 -10.47
C ALA A 103 5.75 9.82 -11.98
N ALA A 104 4.84 10.36 -12.79
CA ALA A 104 5.01 10.45 -14.24
C ALA A 104 6.15 11.39 -14.64
N VAL A 105 6.26 12.55 -13.98
CA VAL A 105 7.32 13.54 -14.23
C VAL A 105 8.69 13.01 -13.81
N TYR A 106 8.79 12.42 -12.63
CA TYR A 106 10.05 11.91 -12.08
C TYR A 106 10.39 10.48 -12.52
N LYS A 107 9.59 9.87 -13.41
CA LYS A 107 9.78 8.47 -13.82
C LYS A 107 11.19 8.20 -14.34
N GLY A 108 11.75 9.10 -15.16
CA GLY A 108 13.10 8.94 -15.73
C GLY A 108 14.21 8.96 -14.68
N ASP A 109 14.16 9.92 -13.75
CA ASP A 109 15.13 10.03 -12.65
C ASP A 109 14.98 8.87 -11.65
N PHE A 110 13.74 8.45 -11.39
CA PHE A 110 13.44 7.32 -10.54
C PHE A 110 13.94 6.00 -11.15
N GLU A 111 13.71 5.75 -12.44
CA GLU A 111 14.24 4.56 -13.11
C GLU A 111 15.78 4.53 -13.13
N GLY A 112 16.42 5.68 -13.36
CA GLY A 112 17.88 5.80 -13.32
C GLY A 112 18.45 5.50 -11.94
N THR A 113 17.82 6.04 -10.90
CA THR A 113 18.22 5.81 -9.50
C THR A 113 17.95 4.36 -9.09
N LEU A 114 16.76 3.84 -9.41
CA LEU A 114 16.38 2.46 -9.13
C LEU A 114 17.32 1.46 -9.79
N LYS A 115 17.71 1.67 -11.06
CA LYS A 115 18.71 0.83 -11.73
C LYS A 115 20.08 0.87 -11.04
N LYS A 116 20.53 2.05 -10.60
CA LYS A 116 21.80 2.18 -9.87
C LYS A 116 21.75 1.45 -8.53
N THR A 117 20.68 1.61 -7.76
CA THR A 117 20.47 0.92 -6.48
C THR A 117 20.38 -0.59 -6.69
N LEU A 118 19.62 -1.06 -7.68
CA LEU A 118 19.51 -2.48 -8.01
C LEU A 118 20.86 -3.07 -8.44
N HIS A 119 21.62 -2.36 -9.26
CA HIS A 119 22.95 -2.82 -9.70
C HIS A 119 23.96 -2.86 -8.54
N ALA A 120 23.93 -1.86 -7.64
CA ALA A 120 24.76 -1.84 -6.44
C ALA A 120 24.39 -2.96 -5.46
N SER A 121 23.10 -3.27 -5.30
CA SER A 121 22.64 -4.41 -4.49
C SER A 121 23.01 -5.75 -5.14
N MET A 122 22.94 -5.88 -6.47
CA MET A 122 23.39 -7.10 -7.16
C MET A 122 24.90 -7.32 -7.04
N ALA A 123 25.71 -6.26 -7.01
CA ALA A 123 27.16 -6.38 -6.78
C ALA A 123 27.51 -6.94 -5.38
N ASN A 124 26.61 -6.80 -4.41
CA ASN A 124 26.76 -7.31 -3.05
C ASN A 124 26.08 -8.67 -2.81
N TYR A 125 25.46 -9.25 -3.86
CA TYR A 125 24.75 -10.53 -3.85
C TYR A 125 25.52 -11.70 -3.21
N THR A 126 26.84 -11.80 -3.43
CA THR A 126 27.65 -12.91 -2.91
C THR A 126 28.15 -12.66 -1.47
N ASN A 127 28.20 -11.40 -1.04
CA ASN A 127 28.75 -11.01 0.26
C ASN A 127 27.69 -10.95 1.35
N ASN A 128 26.41 -10.84 0.97
CA ASN A 128 25.32 -10.70 1.92
C ASN A 128 24.26 -11.81 1.73
N PRO A 129 24.10 -12.74 2.69
CA PRO A 129 23.13 -13.85 2.58
C PRO A 129 21.68 -13.35 2.41
N VAL A 130 21.43 -12.11 2.80
CA VAL A 130 20.14 -11.42 2.75
C VAL A 130 19.76 -11.04 1.34
N GLU A 131 20.67 -10.32 0.67
CA GLU A 131 20.49 -9.93 -0.71
C GLU A 131 20.42 -11.18 -1.57
N LYS A 132 21.19 -12.21 -1.22
CA LYS A 132 21.10 -13.51 -1.87
C LYS A 132 19.67 -14.09 -1.83
N VAL A 133 19.03 -14.17 -0.66
CA VAL A 133 17.65 -14.69 -0.52
C VAL A 133 16.63 -13.82 -1.28
N ALA A 134 16.75 -12.49 -1.18
CA ALA A 134 15.87 -11.58 -1.90
C ALA A 134 16.01 -11.71 -3.43
N TRP A 135 17.24 -11.78 -3.93
CA TRP A 135 17.55 -11.95 -5.35
C TRP A 135 17.18 -13.34 -5.85
N ASP A 136 17.40 -14.42 -5.08
CA ASP A 136 16.98 -15.78 -5.45
C ASP A 136 15.46 -15.86 -5.63
N GLY A 137 14.69 -15.18 -4.77
CA GLY A 137 13.23 -15.10 -4.91
C GLY A 137 12.77 -14.38 -6.17
N ILE A 138 13.42 -13.27 -6.52
CA ILE A 138 13.16 -12.51 -7.75
C ILE A 138 13.58 -13.33 -8.97
N GLN A 139 14.83 -13.82 -8.98
CA GLN A 139 15.43 -14.59 -10.08
C GLN A 139 14.64 -15.86 -10.39
N ASN A 140 14.19 -16.60 -9.38
CA ASN A 140 13.38 -17.81 -9.57
C ASN A 140 12.00 -17.51 -10.17
N LYS A 141 11.44 -16.32 -9.95
CA LYS A 141 10.22 -15.85 -10.61
C LYS A 141 10.49 -15.38 -12.04
N VAL A 142 11.55 -14.60 -12.29
CA VAL A 142 11.84 -14.10 -13.65
C VAL A 142 12.34 -15.20 -14.59
N HIS A 143 13.18 -16.13 -14.13
CA HIS A 143 13.66 -17.25 -14.97
C HIS A 143 12.56 -18.25 -15.33
N LYS A 144 11.50 -18.34 -14.54
CA LYS A 144 10.35 -19.23 -14.82
C LYS A 144 9.28 -18.57 -15.69
N CYS A 145 9.37 -17.26 -15.93
CA CYS A 145 8.42 -16.50 -16.73
C CYS A 145 9.00 -16.03 -18.07
N SER A 146 10.21 -16.46 -18.43
CA SER A 146 10.82 -16.27 -19.75
C SER A 146 10.89 -17.60 -20.50
#